data_AF-A0A751Y0W7-F1
#
_entry.id   AF-A0A751Y0W7-F1
#
_cell.length_a   1.000
_cell.length_b   1.000
_cell.length_c   1.000
_cell.angle_alpha   90.00
_cell.angle_beta   90.00
_cell.angle_gamma   90.00
#
_symmetry.space_group_name_H-M   'P 1'
#
loop_
_entity.id
_entity.type
_entity.pdbx_description
1 polymer ?
#
loop_
_entity_poly.entity_id
_entity_poly.type
_entity_poly.pdbx_seq_one_letter_code
_entity_poly.pdbx_strand_id
1 'polypeptide(L)'
;SPEIYKACEKAVGHINPDLDFIRIDKEEFMSCPSDSIDYAVMEHTQHAVVIPMSAGWSDVGSWSSLWDISNKDHQRNVLKGDIFAHACNDNYIYSEDMFISAIGVSNLVIVQTTDALLVANKDTVQDVKKIVDYLKRNDRNEYKQHQEVFRPWGKYNVIDSGKNYLVRCITVKPGEKFVAQMHHHRAEHWIVLSGTARVTKGEQTYMVSENESTFIPPNTIHALENPGMTPLKLIEIQSGTYLGEDDIIRLEQRSGFSKEWTNERS
;
A
#
# COMPACT_ATOMS: atom_id res chain seq x y z
N SER A 1 18.71 18.87 18.64
CA SER A 1 17.63 18.36 19.51
C SER A 1 18.02 17.03 20.18
N PRO A 2 18.44 17.01 21.46
CA PRO A 2 18.95 15.79 22.12
C PRO A 2 17.90 14.69 22.38
N GLU A 3 16.63 15.06 22.50
CA GLU A 3 15.53 14.12 22.76
C GLU A 3 15.20 13.29 21.52
N ILE A 4 15.11 13.92 20.35
CA ILE A 4 14.93 13.26 19.05
C ILE A 4 16.07 12.26 18.81
N TYR A 5 17.32 12.65 19.08
CA TYR A 5 18.47 11.76 18.93
C TYR A 5 18.36 10.49 19.77
N LYS A 6 18.04 10.61 21.06
CA LYS A 6 17.89 9.47 21.97
C LYS A 6 16.72 8.56 21.59
N ALA A 7 15.59 9.14 21.18
CA ALA A 7 14.43 8.37 20.73
C ALA A 7 14.75 7.58 19.45
N CYS A 8 15.42 8.20 18.47
CA CYS A 8 15.87 7.52 17.26
C CYS A 8 16.89 6.41 17.57
N GLU A 9 17.86 6.66 18.46
CA GLU A 9 18.86 5.65 18.85
C GLU A 9 18.21 4.42 19.48
N LYS A 10 17.25 4.63 20.39
CA LYS A 10 16.48 3.53 21.00
C LYS A 10 15.59 2.80 20.00
N ALA A 11 14.89 3.54 19.14
CA ALA A 11 13.99 2.97 18.14
C ALA A 11 14.74 2.10 17.12
N VAL A 12 15.96 2.50 16.74
CA VAL A 12 16.84 1.70 15.87
C VAL A 12 17.40 0.49 16.63
N GLY A 13 17.82 0.68 17.88
CA GLY A 13 18.18 -0.40 18.80
C GLY A 13 19.15 -1.45 18.22
N HIS A 14 19.00 -2.71 18.64
CA HIS A 14 19.65 -3.85 17.98
C HIS A 14 18.80 -4.31 16.80
N ILE A 15 19.31 -4.09 15.59
CA ILE A 15 18.70 -4.54 14.33
C ILE A 15 18.45 -6.05 14.42
N ASN A 16 17.18 -6.45 14.47
CA ASN A 16 16.77 -7.83 14.25
C ASN A 16 16.43 -7.95 12.75
N PRO A 17 17.28 -8.59 11.93
CA PRO A 17 17.04 -8.71 10.50
C PRO A 17 15.83 -9.62 10.27
N ASP A 18 14.65 -9.02 10.12
CA ASP A 18 13.47 -9.69 9.57
C ASP A 18 13.60 -9.63 8.05
N LEU A 19 14.27 -10.64 7.49
CA LEU A 19 14.61 -10.75 6.07
C LEU A 19 15.45 -9.52 5.62
N ASP A 20 15.05 -8.84 4.54
CA ASP A 20 15.77 -7.69 3.94
C ASP A 20 15.44 -6.33 4.58
N PHE A 21 14.67 -6.28 5.68
CA PHE A 21 14.22 -5.02 6.28
C PHE A 21 14.61 -4.85 7.74
N ILE A 22 15.02 -3.63 8.08
CA ILE A 22 15.18 -3.18 9.47
C ILE A 22 13.83 -2.69 9.96
N ARG A 23 13.25 -3.38 10.94
CA ARG A 23 12.08 -2.87 11.68
C ARG A 23 12.55 -2.15 12.94
N ILE A 24 12.13 -0.90 13.06
CA ILE A 24 12.34 -0.09 14.27
C ILE A 24 11.30 -0.43 15.32
N ASP A 25 11.65 -0.26 16.59
CA ASP A 25 10.72 -0.40 17.70
C ASP A 25 9.61 0.66 17.60
N LYS A 26 8.36 0.21 17.59
CA LYS A 26 7.20 1.07 17.38
C LYS A 26 6.95 2.01 18.55
N GLU A 27 7.09 1.53 19.79
CA GLU A 27 6.78 2.32 20.99
C GLU A 27 7.82 3.42 21.17
N GLU A 28 9.10 3.07 21.03
CA GLU A 28 10.21 4.02 21.09
C GLU A 28 10.13 5.03 19.94
N PHE A 29 9.78 4.60 18.72
CA PHE A 29 9.61 5.53 17.59
C PHE A 29 8.46 6.51 17.80
N MET A 30 7.31 6.04 18.32
CA MET A 30 6.16 6.90 18.62
C MET A 30 6.44 7.91 19.74
N SER A 31 7.45 7.67 20.57
CA SER A 31 7.90 8.62 21.60
C SER A 31 8.74 9.78 21.06
N CYS A 32 9.21 9.68 19.81
CA CYS A 32 10.05 10.70 19.18
C CYS A 32 9.24 11.99 18.88
N PRO A 33 9.71 13.17 19.30
CA PRO A 33 9.07 14.43 18.96
C PRO A 33 8.97 14.65 17.44
N SER A 34 7.82 15.15 16.98
CA SER A 34 7.62 15.50 15.57
C SER A 34 8.14 16.91 15.31
N ASP A 35 9.36 17.00 14.79
CA ASP A 35 10.00 18.25 14.40
C ASP A 35 10.80 18.06 13.10
N SER A 36 11.02 19.12 12.32
CA SER A 36 11.78 19.03 11.08
C SER A 36 13.28 18.98 11.34
N ILE A 37 14.03 18.38 10.42
CA ILE A 37 15.51 18.41 10.48
C ILE A 37 16.05 19.84 10.41
N ASP A 38 15.36 20.72 9.68
CA ASP A 38 15.73 22.12 9.54
C ASP A 38 15.78 22.81 10.91
N TYR A 39 14.69 22.71 11.69
CA TYR A 39 14.62 23.28 13.04
C TYR A 39 15.48 22.50 14.04
N ALA A 40 15.40 21.18 14.05
CA ALA A 40 16.02 20.35 15.07
C ALA A 40 17.56 20.31 15.00
N VAL A 41 18.12 20.54 13.80
CA VAL A 41 19.56 20.40 13.50
C VAL A 41 20.09 21.56 12.66
N MET A 42 19.51 21.84 11.49
CA MET A 42 20.17 22.71 10.49
C MET A 42 20.27 24.16 10.93
N GLU A 43 19.24 24.72 11.56
CA GLU A 43 19.24 26.09 12.09
C GLU A 43 20.22 26.29 13.25
N HIS A 44 20.62 25.20 13.91
CA HIS A 44 21.54 25.23 15.05
C HIS A 44 22.97 24.81 14.68
N THR A 45 23.22 24.39 13.43
CA THR A 45 24.55 23.92 13.03
C THR A 45 25.47 25.09 12.70
N GLN A 46 26.70 25.04 13.24
CA GLN A 46 27.77 25.96 12.85
C GLN A 46 28.62 25.40 11.70
N HIS A 47 28.38 24.14 11.30
CA HIS A 47 29.16 23.42 10.31
C HIS A 47 28.32 23.15 9.06
N ALA A 48 27.95 24.21 8.34
CA ALA A 48 27.21 24.13 7.08
C ALA A 48 27.98 24.83 5.95
N VAL A 49 27.82 24.30 4.73
CA VAL A 49 28.21 24.98 3.49
C VAL A 49 27.02 24.92 2.55
N VAL A 50 26.69 26.04 1.91
CA VAL A 50 25.62 26.13 0.92
C VAL A 50 26.23 26.35 -0.46
N ILE A 51 25.81 25.54 -1.44
CA ILE A 51 26.26 25.66 -2.83
C ILE A 51 25.07 26.12 -3.67
N PRO A 52 25.18 27.24 -4.40
CA PRO A 52 24.12 27.67 -5.30
C PRO A 52 23.96 26.66 -6.44
N MET A 53 22.73 26.23 -6.69
CA MET A 53 22.40 25.25 -7.73
C MET A 53 21.36 25.83 -8.68
N SER A 54 21.66 25.84 -9.98
CA SER A 54 20.75 26.24 -11.05
C SER A 54 20.41 25.04 -11.93
N ALA A 55 19.75 24.04 -11.35
CA ALA A 55 19.41 22.78 -12.01
C ALA A 55 17.93 22.70 -12.48
N GLY A 56 17.18 23.80 -12.44
CA GLY A 56 15.74 23.77 -12.69
C GLY A 56 14.96 22.95 -11.65
N TRP A 57 15.52 22.82 -10.45
CA TRP A 57 14.90 22.11 -9.34
C TRP A 57 13.64 22.85 -8.88
N SER A 58 12.56 22.10 -8.72
CA SER A 58 11.31 22.57 -8.13
C SER A 58 10.91 21.58 -7.04
N ASP A 59 10.47 22.11 -5.90
CA ASP A 59 9.82 21.29 -4.90
C ASP A 59 8.50 20.77 -5.49
N VAL A 60 8.42 19.46 -5.73
CA VAL A 60 7.21 18.80 -6.23
C VAL A 60 6.30 18.55 -5.03
N GLY A 61 5.90 19.64 -4.37
CA GLY A 61 5.03 19.63 -3.21
C GLY A 61 3.56 19.94 -3.53
N SER A 62 3.25 20.26 -4.79
CA SER A 62 1.91 20.64 -5.22
C SER A 62 1.57 20.20 -6.64
N TRP A 63 0.29 20.00 -6.91
CA TRP A 63 -0.20 19.66 -8.25
C TRP A 63 0.09 20.75 -9.29
N SER A 64 0.17 22.02 -8.87
CA SER A 64 0.62 23.11 -9.74
C SER A 64 2.07 22.92 -10.19
N SER A 65 2.97 22.51 -9.29
CA SER A 65 4.37 22.21 -9.64
C SER A 65 4.46 21.11 -10.70
N LEU A 66 3.59 20.09 -10.62
CA LEU A 66 3.54 19.01 -11.62
C LEU A 66 3.10 19.51 -12.99
N TRP A 67 2.19 20.49 -13.05
CA TRP A 67 1.82 21.13 -14.31
C TRP A 67 2.97 21.98 -14.87
N ASP A 68 3.67 22.73 -14.02
CA ASP A 68 4.78 23.61 -14.43
C ASP A 68 5.90 22.83 -15.14
N ILE A 69 6.31 21.71 -14.56
CA ILE A 69 7.42 20.88 -15.08
C ILE A 69 7.01 19.93 -16.22
N SER A 70 5.71 19.75 -16.45
CA SER A 70 5.24 18.82 -17.49
C SER A 70 5.19 19.48 -18.87
N ASN A 71 5.37 18.66 -19.90
CA ASN A 71 5.14 19.05 -21.29
C ASN A 71 3.66 19.36 -21.51
N LYS A 72 3.40 20.46 -22.21
CA LYS A 72 2.06 21.01 -22.43
C LYS A 72 1.69 20.91 -23.90
N ASP A 73 0.41 20.72 -24.19
CA ASP A 73 -0.11 20.80 -25.55
C ASP A 73 -0.23 22.27 -26.04
N HIS A 74 -0.75 22.47 -27.24
CA HIS A 74 -0.97 23.81 -27.82
C HIS A 74 -1.93 24.70 -27.01
N GLN A 75 -2.82 24.10 -26.23
CA GLN A 75 -3.78 24.78 -25.36
C GLN A 75 -3.28 24.86 -23.90
N ARG A 76 -2.00 24.55 -23.67
CA ARG A 76 -1.34 24.56 -22.36
C ARG A 76 -1.91 23.53 -21.37
N ASN A 77 -2.55 22.48 -21.85
CA ASN A 77 -2.97 21.36 -21.01
C ASN A 77 -1.84 20.34 -20.82
N VAL A 78 -1.86 19.68 -19.68
CA VAL A 78 -1.07 18.47 -19.41
C VAL A 78 -2.06 17.32 -19.28
N LEU A 79 -2.00 16.36 -20.19
CA LEU A 79 -2.90 15.20 -20.23
C LEU A 79 -2.07 13.92 -20.02
N LYS A 80 -2.39 13.13 -19.00
CA LYS A 80 -1.73 11.85 -18.70
C LYS A 80 -2.79 10.77 -18.41
N GLY A 81 -2.82 9.71 -19.22
CA GLY A 81 -3.82 8.64 -19.14
C GLY A 81 -4.82 8.69 -20.31
N ASP A 82 -5.94 7.98 -20.17
CA ASP A 82 -6.99 7.92 -21.19
C ASP A 82 -7.92 9.14 -21.08
N ILE A 83 -7.65 10.19 -21.88
CA ILE A 83 -8.27 11.51 -21.71
C ILE A 83 -8.74 12.08 -23.06
N PHE A 84 -9.98 12.55 -23.08
CA PHE A 84 -10.53 13.40 -24.12
C PHE A 84 -10.74 14.82 -23.60
N ALA A 85 -10.12 15.81 -24.26
CA ALA A 85 -10.28 17.22 -23.93
C ALA A 85 -10.75 18.02 -25.16
N HIS A 86 -11.85 18.75 -25.01
CA HIS A 86 -12.41 19.59 -26.08
C HIS A 86 -12.68 21.02 -25.58
N ALA A 87 -12.12 22.02 -26.27
CA ALA A 87 -12.21 23.43 -25.87
C ALA A 87 -11.73 23.66 -24.41
N CYS A 88 -10.56 23.12 -24.07
CA CYS A 88 -9.99 23.16 -22.72
C CYS A 88 -8.60 23.79 -22.74
N ASN A 89 -8.25 24.61 -21.75
CA ASN A 89 -6.93 25.24 -21.68
C ASN A 89 -6.36 25.35 -20.25
N ASP A 90 -5.04 25.35 -20.14
CA ASP A 90 -4.30 25.54 -18.88
C ASP A 90 -4.62 24.50 -17.78
N ASN A 91 -5.09 23.31 -18.17
CA ASN A 91 -5.46 22.24 -17.23
C ASN A 91 -4.32 21.25 -16.96
N TYR A 92 -4.36 20.60 -15.81
CA TYR A 92 -3.64 19.37 -15.51
C TYR A 92 -4.67 18.25 -15.34
N ILE A 93 -4.66 17.25 -16.22
CA ILE A 93 -5.56 16.11 -16.17
C ILE A 93 -4.73 14.83 -16.08
N TYR A 94 -4.91 14.10 -15.00
CA TYR A 94 -4.26 12.83 -14.73
C TYR A 94 -5.32 11.76 -14.48
N SER A 95 -5.21 10.65 -15.19
CA SER A 95 -5.98 9.43 -15.03
C SER A 95 -5.03 8.27 -14.76
N GLU A 96 -5.30 7.55 -13.68
CA GLU A 96 -4.61 6.30 -13.35
C GLU A 96 -5.20 5.13 -14.16
N ASP A 97 -6.52 4.98 -14.18
CA ASP A 97 -7.19 3.82 -14.77
C ASP A 97 -8.59 4.10 -15.38
N MET A 98 -9.13 5.32 -15.30
CA MET A 98 -10.44 5.67 -15.88
C MET A 98 -10.36 6.63 -17.07
N PHE A 99 -11.25 6.47 -18.05
CA PHE A 99 -11.44 7.47 -19.09
C PHE A 99 -11.97 8.80 -18.51
N ILE A 100 -11.29 9.92 -18.79
CA ILE A 100 -11.74 11.26 -18.43
C ILE A 100 -12.14 12.03 -19.68
N SER A 101 -13.34 12.62 -19.68
CA SER A 101 -13.76 13.59 -20.69
C SER A 101 -13.93 14.98 -20.08
N ALA A 102 -13.32 15.98 -20.70
CA ALA A 102 -13.36 17.37 -20.27
C ALA A 102 -13.77 18.26 -21.45
N ILE A 103 -14.79 19.11 -21.24
CA ILE A 103 -15.31 20.01 -22.28
C ILE A 103 -15.46 21.42 -21.70
N GLY A 104 -14.83 22.41 -22.34
CA GLY A 104 -15.07 23.83 -21.99
C GLY A 104 -14.48 24.28 -20.66
N VAL A 105 -13.53 23.53 -20.08
CA VAL A 105 -12.95 23.82 -18.76
C VAL A 105 -11.53 24.35 -18.85
N SER A 106 -11.19 25.24 -17.93
CA SER A 106 -9.89 25.90 -17.91
C SER A 106 -9.34 26.04 -16.50
N ASN A 107 -8.01 26.03 -16.38
CA ASN A 107 -7.31 26.24 -15.11
C ASN A 107 -7.67 25.25 -13.99
N LEU A 108 -7.97 24.00 -14.36
CA LEU A 108 -8.28 22.93 -13.42
C LEU A 108 -7.13 21.94 -13.25
N VAL A 109 -7.02 21.40 -12.04
CA VAL A 109 -6.33 20.17 -11.71
C VAL A 109 -7.41 19.10 -11.54
N ILE A 110 -7.41 18.12 -12.45
CA ILE A 110 -8.27 16.94 -12.42
C ILE A 110 -7.36 15.73 -12.23
N VAL A 111 -7.45 15.07 -11.09
CA VAL A 111 -6.64 13.90 -10.76
C VAL A 111 -7.57 12.77 -10.36
N GLN A 112 -7.58 11.71 -11.15
CA GLN A 112 -8.29 10.49 -10.85
C GLN A 112 -7.28 9.40 -10.46
N THR A 113 -7.45 8.87 -9.26
CA THR A 113 -6.82 7.64 -8.76
C THR A 113 -7.90 6.57 -8.60
N THR A 114 -7.50 5.32 -8.37
CA THR A 114 -8.46 4.20 -8.27
C THR A 114 -9.51 4.39 -7.15
N ASP A 115 -9.19 5.16 -6.09
CA ASP A 115 -10.08 5.40 -4.95
C ASP A 115 -10.69 6.80 -4.87
N ALA A 116 -10.20 7.78 -5.64
CA ALA A 116 -10.63 9.17 -5.51
C ALA A 116 -10.53 9.98 -6.81
N LEU A 117 -11.39 11.00 -6.91
CA LEU A 117 -11.31 12.04 -7.93
C LEU A 117 -11.15 13.40 -7.24
N LEU A 118 -10.05 14.08 -7.55
CA LEU A 118 -9.82 15.48 -7.21
C LEU A 118 -10.15 16.35 -8.42
N VAL A 119 -11.01 17.34 -8.20
CA VAL A 119 -11.20 18.46 -9.12
C VAL A 119 -10.99 19.74 -8.33
N ALA A 120 -9.97 20.50 -8.70
CA ALA A 120 -9.62 21.75 -8.03
C ALA A 120 -9.22 22.81 -9.04
N ASN A 121 -9.45 24.08 -8.71
CA ASN A 121 -8.79 25.16 -9.42
C ASN A 121 -7.28 25.08 -9.13
N LYS A 122 -6.46 25.24 -10.17
CA LYS A 122 -4.99 25.15 -10.08
C LYS A 122 -4.40 26.14 -9.07
N ASP A 123 -5.01 27.31 -8.93
CA ASP A 123 -4.55 28.39 -8.04
C ASP A 123 -4.83 28.09 -6.56
N THR A 124 -5.83 27.25 -6.26
CA THR A 124 -6.23 26.91 -4.88
C THR A 124 -5.88 25.47 -4.52
N VAL A 125 -5.10 24.76 -5.33
CA VAL A 125 -4.86 23.32 -5.15
C VAL A 125 -4.04 22.98 -3.89
N GLN A 126 -3.39 23.98 -3.28
CA GLN A 126 -2.71 23.84 -1.99
C GLN A 126 -3.68 23.48 -0.84
N ASP A 127 -4.97 23.78 -1.00
CA ASP A 127 -6.02 23.48 -0.02
C ASP A 127 -6.38 21.99 0.07
N VAL A 128 -5.72 21.10 -0.69
CA VAL A 128 -5.89 19.64 -0.59
C VAL A 128 -5.71 19.13 0.85
N LYS A 129 -4.89 19.80 1.68
CA LYS A 129 -4.78 19.48 3.12
C LYS A 129 -6.13 19.50 3.85
N LYS A 130 -7.03 20.43 3.50
CA LYS A 130 -8.37 20.51 4.08
C LYS A 130 -9.22 19.29 3.75
N ILE A 131 -9.04 18.73 2.54
CA ILE A 131 -9.70 17.48 2.13
C ILE A 131 -9.15 16.32 2.95
N VAL A 132 -7.83 16.22 3.12
CA VAL A 132 -7.21 15.17 3.95
C VAL A 132 -7.73 15.23 5.40
N ASP A 133 -7.86 16.43 5.97
CA ASP A 133 -8.43 16.60 7.32
C ASP A 133 -9.90 16.22 7.40
N TYR A 134 -10.69 16.52 6.36
CA TYR A 134 -12.06 16.05 6.25
C TYR A 134 -12.14 14.52 6.21
N LEU A 135 -11.30 13.86 5.40
CA LEU A 135 -11.25 12.39 5.32
C LEU A 135 -10.91 11.78 6.68
N LYS A 136 -9.92 12.34 7.39
CA LYS A 136 -9.55 11.93 8.76
C LYS A 136 -10.72 12.00 9.73
N ARG A 137 -11.44 13.13 9.73
CA ARG A 137 -12.58 13.36 10.65
C ARG A 137 -13.76 12.42 10.41
N ASN A 138 -13.89 11.90 9.19
CA ASN A 138 -14.97 11.00 8.80
C ASN A 138 -14.53 9.53 8.72
N ASP A 139 -13.36 9.19 9.30
CA ASP A 139 -12.76 7.86 9.29
C ASP A 139 -12.73 7.19 7.91
N ARG A 140 -12.42 7.99 6.89
CA ARG A 140 -12.22 7.52 5.52
C ARG A 140 -10.81 6.95 5.32
N ASN A 141 -10.57 6.23 4.24
CA ASN A 141 -9.33 5.45 4.06
C ASN A 141 -8.46 5.91 2.88
N GLU A 142 -8.99 6.77 2.01
CA GLU A 142 -8.32 7.27 0.79
C GLU A 142 -7.03 8.07 1.10
N TYR A 143 -6.90 8.58 2.32
CA TYR A 143 -5.66 9.25 2.76
C TYR A 143 -4.65 8.32 3.45
N LYS A 144 -5.07 7.10 3.83
CA LYS A 144 -4.29 6.16 4.64
C LYS A 144 -3.55 5.13 3.80
N GLN A 145 -4.19 4.61 2.75
CA GLN A 145 -3.68 3.47 1.99
C GLN A 145 -3.89 3.70 0.50
N HIS A 146 -2.82 3.61 -0.26
CA HIS A 146 -2.94 3.39 -1.70
C HIS A 146 -3.54 1.99 -1.93
N GLN A 147 -4.46 1.85 -2.88
CA GLN A 147 -5.17 0.59 -3.08
C GLN A 147 -4.23 -0.57 -3.42
N GLU A 148 -3.09 -0.30 -4.06
CA GLU A 148 -2.06 -1.30 -4.33
C GLU A 148 -0.98 -1.33 -3.23
N VAL A 149 -0.93 -2.45 -2.51
CA VAL A 149 0.00 -2.66 -1.41
C VAL A 149 1.07 -3.67 -1.82
N PHE A 150 2.32 -3.22 -1.83
CA PHE A 150 3.47 -4.06 -2.14
C PHE A 150 3.98 -4.82 -0.90
N ARG A 151 4.39 -6.06 -1.13
CA ARG A 151 4.98 -6.98 -0.15
C ARG A 151 6.16 -7.72 -0.78
N PRO A 152 7.06 -8.33 0.01
CA PRO A 152 8.20 -9.08 -0.55
C PRO A 152 7.76 -10.14 -1.57
N TRP A 153 6.72 -10.90 -1.23
CA TRP A 153 6.14 -11.96 -2.05
C TRP A 153 5.39 -11.47 -3.30
N GLY A 154 5.10 -10.16 -3.43
CA GLY A 154 4.28 -9.64 -4.53
C GLY A 154 3.47 -8.40 -4.15
N LYS A 155 2.18 -8.41 -4.47
CA LYS A 155 1.29 -7.29 -4.18
C LYS A 155 -0.16 -7.74 -4.06
N TYR A 156 -0.98 -6.93 -3.41
CA TYR A 156 -2.43 -7.06 -3.49
C TYR A 156 -3.08 -5.70 -3.66
N ASN A 157 -4.29 -5.71 -4.23
CA ASN A 157 -5.16 -4.55 -4.29
C ASN A 157 -6.56 -4.90 -3.82
N VAL A 158 -7.22 -3.98 -3.10
CA VAL A 158 -8.63 -4.14 -2.72
C VAL A 158 -9.49 -3.78 -3.93
N ILE A 159 -10.35 -4.71 -4.35
CA ILE A 159 -11.29 -4.50 -5.47
C ILE A 159 -12.61 -3.93 -4.93
N ASP A 160 -13.10 -4.51 -3.83
CA ASP A 160 -14.36 -4.12 -3.23
C ASP A 160 -14.35 -4.47 -1.74
N SER A 161 -15.17 -3.77 -0.96
CA SER A 161 -15.31 -4.02 0.47
C SER A 161 -16.69 -3.60 0.96
N GLY A 162 -17.21 -4.33 1.94
CA GLY A 162 -18.47 -4.02 2.60
C GLY A 162 -18.43 -4.39 4.07
N LYS A 163 -19.58 -4.28 4.74
CA LYS A 163 -19.69 -4.49 6.19
C LYS A 163 -19.19 -5.87 6.65
N ASN A 164 -19.33 -6.89 5.81
CA ASN A 164 -19.08 -8.29 6.14
C ASN A 164 -18.21 -9.01 5.11
N TYR A 165 -17.61 -8.27 4.16
CA TYR A 165 -16.74 -8.86 3.14
C TYR A 165 -15.62 -7.91 2.71
N LEU A 166 -14.53 -8.49 2.23
CA LEU A 166 -13.42 -7.79 1.60
C LEU A 166 -12.94 -8.62 0.40
N VAL A 167 -12.87 -7.99 -0.77
CA VAL A 167 -12.38 -8.62 -2.00
C VAL A 167 -11.02 -8.04 -2.36
N ARG A 168 -10.04 -8.90 -2.53
CA ARG A 168 -8.68 -8.54 -2.95
C ARG A 168 -8.30 -9.27 -4.21
N CYS A 169 -7.57 -8.58 -5.08
CA CYS A 169 -6.78 -9.22 -6.12
C CYS A 169 -5.34 -9.32 -5.63
N ILE A 170 -4.80 -10.54 -5.63
CA ILE A 170 -3.46 -10.82 -5.12
C ILE A 170 -2.60 -11.30 -6.28
N THR A 171 -1.41 -10.73 -6.42
CA THR A 171 -0.37 -11.15 -7.35
C THR A 171 0.85 -11.63 -6.59
N VAL A 172 1.24 -12.89 -6.80
CA VAL A 172 2.38 -13.53 -6.14
C VAL A 172 3.48 -13.74 -7.16
N LYS A 173 4.70 -13.29 -6.84
CA LYS A 173 5.86 -13.49 -7.70
C LYS A 173 6.20 -14.99 -7.84
N PRO A 174 6.86 -15.40 -8.93
CA PRO A 174 7.36 -16.76 -9.09
C PRO A 174 8.22 -17.20 -7.89
N GLY A 175 7.98 -18.40 -7.35
CA GLY A 175 8.74 -18.99 -6.24
C GLY A 175 8.44 -18.41 -4.86
N GLU A 176 7.62 -17.36 -4.76
CA GLU A 176 7.30 -16.71 -3.50
C GLU A 176 6.09 -17.35 -2.79
N LYS A 177 6.01 -17.14 -1.47
CA LYS A 177 4.93 -17.64 -0.61
C LYS A 177 4.61 -16.67 0.52
N PHE A 178 3.44 -16.85 1.10
CA PHE A 178 3.03 -16.16 2.33
C PHE A 178 3.24 -17.07 3.52
N VAL A 179 3.54 -16.48 4.67
CA VAL A 179 3.65 -17.20 5.95
C VAL A 179 2.32 -17.86 6.26
N ALA A 180 2.38 -19.09 6.79
CA ALA A 180 1.18 -19.80 7.24
C ALA A 180 0.44 -18.95 8.28
N GLN A 181 -0.87 -18.81 8.08
CA GLN A 181 -1.69 -17.95 8.91
C GLN A 181 -3.02 -18.62 9.24
N MET A 182 -3.71 -18.07 10.23
CA MET A 182 -5.03 -18.49 10.64
C MET A 182 -5.84 -17.25 11.07
N HIS A 183 -7.16 -17.33 10.90
CA HIS A 183 -8.10 -16.30 11.33
C HIS A 183 -9.23 -16.93 12.13
N HIS A 184 -9.70 -16.27 13.19
CA HIS A 184 -10.76 -16.83 14.04
C HIS A 184 -12.16 -16.48 13.53
N HIS A 185 -12.33 -15.29 12.94
CA HIS A 185 -13.65 -14.70 12.72
C HIS A 185 -14.08 -14.61 11.25
N ARG A 186 -13.21 -15.04 10.34
CA ARG A 186 -13.44 -14.96 8.90
C ARG A 186 -13.09 -16.25 8.18
N ALA A 187 -13.85 -16.49 7.12
CA ALA A 187 -13.54 -17.46 6.09
C ALA A 187 -12.94 -16.75 4.88
N GLU A 188 -12.22 -17.50 4.05
CA GLU A 188 -11.68 -16.99 2.79
C GLU A 188 -12.08 -17.89 1.63
N HIS A 189 -12.30 -17.30 0.46
CA HIS A 189 -12.47 -18.03 -0.79
C HIS A 189 -11.47 -17.49 -1.80
N TRP A 190 -10.61 -18.37 -2.30
CA TRP A 190 -9.60 -18.02 -3.30
C TRP A 190 -9.98 -18.59 -4.65
N ILE A 191 -9.91 -17.77 -5.70
CA ILE A 191 -10.16 -18.17 -7.09
C ILE A 191 -8.92 -17.79 -7.91
N VAL A 192 -8.29 -18.76 -8.55
CA VAL A 192 -7.07 -18.52 -9.33
C VAL A 192 -7.46 -17.96 -10.70
N LEU A 193 -6.97 -16.77 -11.02
CA LEU A 193 -7.20 -16.10 -12.30
C LEU A 193 -6.14 -16.45 -13.35
N SER A 194 -4.91 -16.73 -12.93
CA SER A 194 -3.82 -17.15 -13.82
C SER A 194 -2.69 -17.81 -13.05
N GLY A 195 -2.09 -18.85 -13.62
CA GLY A 195 -1.01 -19.63 -13.00
C GLY A 195 -1.52 -20.79 -12.15
N THR A 196 -0.67 -21.30 -11.25
CA THR A 196 -1.01 -22.41 -10.37
C THR A 196 -0.59 -22.09 -8.95
N ALA A 197 -1.54 -22.17 -8.02
CA ALA A 197 -1.33 -22.01 -6.59
C ALA A 197 -1.04 -23.36 -5.94
N ARG A 198 -0.05 -23.42 -5.06
CA ARG A 198 0.05 -24.50 -4.07
C ARG A 198 -0.57 -23.99 -2.77
N VAL A 199 -1.65 -24.63 -2.35
CA VAL A 199 -2.43 -24.23 -1.18
C VAL A 199 -2.21 -25.26 -0.08
N THR A 200 -1.84 -24.77 1.10
CA THR A 200 -1.92 -25.55 2.34
C THR A 200 -3.21 -25.18 3.06
N LYS A 201 -4.00 -26.17 3.46
CA LYS A 201 -5.25 -26.03 4.20
C LYS A 201 -5.29 -27.11 5.30
N GLY A 202 -5.06 -26.68 6.53
CA GLY A 202 -4.83 -27.58 7.66
C GLY A 202 -3.64 -28.49 7.40
N GLU A 203 -3.87 -29.79 7.39
CA GLU A 203 -2.84 -30.82 7.13
C GLU A 203 -2.65 -31.13 5.64
N GLN A 204 -3.53 -30.65 4.78
CA GLN A 204 -3.52 -30.97 3.36
C GLN A 204 -2.78 -29.90 2.57
N THR A 205 -1.99 -30.32 1.58
CA THR A 205 -1.40 -29.43 0.57
C THR A 205 -1.72 -29.94 -0.82
N TYR A 206 -2.27 -29.08 -1.67
CA TYR A 206 -2.70 -29.42 -3.02
C TYR A 206 -2.53 -28.25 -3.98
N MET A 207 -2.63 -28.54 -5.29
CA MET A 207 -2.54 -27.52 -6.35
C MET A 207 -3.95 -27.02 -6.70
N VAL A 208 -4.04 -25.73 -6.98
CA VAL A 208 -5.24 -25.06 -7.51
C VAL A 208 -4.82 -24.31 -8.77
N SER A 209 -5.36 -24.70 -9.91
CA SER A 209 -5.02 -24.17 -11.22
C SER A 209 -5.97 -23.04 -11.63
N GLU A 210 -5.68 -22.40 -12.76
CA GLU A 210 -6.52 -21.36 -13.34
C GLU A 210 -8.01 -21.76 -13.43
N ASN A 211 -8.89 -20.83 -13.03
CA ASN A 211 -10.33 -20.99 -12.88
C ASN A 211 -10.80 -21.99 -11.79
N GLU A 212 -9.89 -22.67 -11.10
CA GLU A 212 -10.23 -23.44 -9.91
C GLU A 212 -10.27 -22.53 -8.67
N SER A 213 -10.89 -23.05 -7.60
CA SER A 213 -11.05 -22.30 -6.36
C SER A 213 -10.88 -23.18 -5.13
N THR A 214 -10.61 -22.54 -4.00
CA THR A 214 -10.55 -23.18 -2.70
C THR A 214 -11.22 -22.34 -1.63
N PHE A 215 -11.94 -23.00 -0.74
CA PHE A 215 -12.53 -22.39 0.45
C PHE A 215 -11.68 -22.69 1.68
N ILE A 216 -11.36 -21.67 2.45
CA ILE A 216 -10.63 -21.72 3.71
C ILE A 216 -11.61 -21.40 4.85
N PRO A 217 -12.03 -22.40 5.64
CA PRO A 217 -12.88 -22.17 6.80
C PRO A 217 -12.18 -21.34 7.88
N PRO A 218 -12.92 -20.69 8.78
CA PRO A 218 -12.36 -20.08 9.98
C PRO A 218 -11.60 -21.12 10.82
N ASN A 219 -10.64 -20.68 11.63
CA ASN A 219 -9.79 -21.51 12.48
C ASN A 219 -8.98 -22.58 11.72
N THR A 220 -8.78 -22.40 10.42
CA THR A 220 -7.97 -23.31 9.60
C THR A 220 -6.63 -22.65 9.31
N ILE A 221 -5.53 -23.32 9.66
CA ILE A 221 -4.19 -22.90 9.24
C ILE A 221 -4.12 -23.01 7.72
N HIS A 222 -3.67 -21.97 7.05
CA HIS A 222 -3.56 -21.96 5.60
C HIS A 222 -2.34 -21.17 5.13
N ALA A 223 -1.84 -21.55 3.95
CA ALA A 223 -0.75 -20.87 3.28
C ALA A 223 -0.95 -20.94 1.77
N LEU A 224 -0.40 -19.96 1.07
CA LEU A 224 -0.40 -19.88 -0.39
C LEU A 224 1.04 -19.79 -0.88
N GLU A 225 1.35 -20.49 -1.95
CA GLU A 225 2.65 -20.46 -2.61
C GLU A 225 2.46 -20.44 -4.13
N ASN A 226 3.32 -19.70 -4.82
CA ASN A 226 3.44 -19.75 -6.27
C ASN A 226 4.64 -20.63 -6.67
N PRO A 227 4.44 -21.94 -6.91
CA PRO A 227 5.51 -22.82 -7.38
C PRO A 227 5.87 -22.60 -8.87
N GLY A 228 5.12 -21.76 -9.58
CA GLY A 228 5.29 -21.53 -11.01
C GLY A 228 6.44 -20.58 -11.35
N MET A 229 6.72 -20.46 -12.65
CA MET A 229 7.71 -19.54 -13.21
C MET A 229 7.11 -18.19 -13.66
N THR A 230 5.77 -18.08 -13.64
CA THR A 230 5.03 -16.86 -13.98
C THR A 230 4.29 -16.32 -12.74
N PRO A 231 3.94 -15.03 -12.69
CA PRO A 231 3.15 -14.49 -11.60
C PRO A 231 1.81 -15.23 -11.44
N LEU A 232 1.52 -15.68 -10.23
CA LEU A 232 0.23 -16.22 -9.84
C LEU A 232 -0.71 -15.06 -9.52
N LYS A 233 -1.90 -15.06 -10.09
CA LYS A 233 -2.93 -14.06 -9.81
C LYS A 233 -4.18 -14.76 -9.28
N LEU A 234 -4.75 -14.26 -8.20
CA LEU A 234 -6.00 -14.78 -7.63
C LEU A 234 -6.89 -13.67 -7.08
N ILE A 235 -8.18 -13.98 -6.97
CA ILE A 235 -9.12 -13.21 -6.16
C ILE A 235 -9.27 -13.90 -4.81
N GLU A 236 -9.09 -13.14 -3.74
CA GLU A 236 -9.42 -13.52 -2.38
C GLU A 236 -10.69 -12.80 -1.96
N ILE A 237 -11.69 -13.55 -1.50
CA ILE A 237 -12.90 -13.04 -0.87
C ILE A 237 -12.85 -13.43 0.60
N GLN A 238 -12.67 -12.45 1.48
CA GLN A 238 -12.79 -12.64 2.92
C GLN A 238 -14.22 -12.33 3.33
N SER A 239 -14.82 -13.19 4.14
CA SER A 239 -16.18 -13.00 4.65
C SER A 239 -16.27 -13.40 6.12
N GLY A 240 -16.95 -12.59 6.93
CA GLY A 240 -17.01 -12.81 8.37
C GLY A 240 -17.63 -11.65 9.14
N THR A 241 -17.76 -11.84 10.45
CA THR A 241 -18.25 -10.79 11.36
C THR A 241 -17.17 -9.79 11.73
N TYR A 242 -15.90 -10.13 11.51
CA TYR A 242 -14.74 -9.29 11.78
C TYR A 242 -13.64 -9.56 10.76
N LEU A 243 -13.07 -8.50 10.18
CA LEU A 243 -12.08 -8.57 9.08
C LEU A 243 -10.80 -7.77 9.38
N GLY A 244 -10.59 -7.35 10.63
CA GLY A 244 -9.41 -6.59 11.04
C GLY A 244 -8.11 -7.37 10.87
N GLU A 245 -6.99 -6.67 10.62
CA GLU A 245 -5.67 -7.30 10.47
C GLU A 245 -5.15 -7.94 11.77
N ASP A 246 -5.71 -7.57 12.91
CA ASP A 246 -5.44 -8.14 14.23
C ASP A 246 -6.06 -9.53 14.42
N ASP A 247 -6.98 -9.97 13.56
CA ASP A 247 -7.47 -11.36 13.50
C ASP A 247 -6.44 -12.30 12.82
N ILE A 248 -5.32 -11.77 12.31
CA ILE A 248 -4.31 -12.55 11.60
C ILE A 248 -3.27 -13.10 12.58
N ILE A 249 -3.32 -14.41 12.80
CA ILE A 249 -2.29 -15.13 13.55
C ILE A 249 -1.29 -15.70 12.55
N ARG A 250 -0.08 -15.14 12.51
CA ARG A 250 1.03 -15.63 11.68
C ARG A 250 1.82 -16.67 12.46
N LEU A 251 1.91 -17.86 11.90
CA LEU A 251 2.73 -18.93 12.42
C LEU A 251 4.09 -18.82 11.71
N GLU A 252 5.02 -18.09 12.31
CA GLU A 252 6.41 -18.09 11.84
C GLU A 252 6.92 -19.54 11.80
N GLN A 253 7.46 -19.97 10.66
CA GLN A 253 8.31 -21.14 10.63
C GLN A 253 9.63 -20.79 11.33
N ARG A 254 9.69 -20.96 12.66
CA ARG A 254 10.91 -21.50 13.26
C ARG A 254 11.06 -22.92 12.73
N SER A 255 12.14 -23.14 12.00
CA SER A 255 12.61 -24.46 11.61
C SER A 255 12.58 -25.42 12.80
N GLY A 256 11.86 -26.54 12.66
CA GLY A 256 11.88 -27.62 13.64
C GLY A 256 10.53 -28.32 13.86
N PHE A 257 9.95 -28.93 12.84
CA PHE A 257 9.04 -30.05 13.08
C PHE A 257 9.87 -31.28 13.49
N SER A 258 10.25 -31.39 14.77
CA SER A 258 10.55 -32.68 15.36
C SER A 258 9.26 -33.24 15.94
N LYS A 259 8.76 -34.31 15.30
CA LYS A 259 7.79 -35.24 15.87
C LYS A 259 8.25 -35.64 17.28
N GLU A 260 7.35 -35.54 18.25
CA GLU A 260 7.07 -36.58 19.25
C GLU A 260 6.00 -36.08 20.22
N TRP A 261 4.73 -36.33 19.87
CA TRP A 261 3.69 -36.53 20.88
C TRP A 261 3.62 -38.03 21.14
N THR A 262 4.47 -38.53 22.03
CA THR A 262 4.24 -39.83 22.65
C THR A 262 3.29 -39.62 23.83
N ASN A 263 2.06 -40.09 23.62
CA ASN A 263 1.18 -40.49 24.70
C ASN A 263 1.90 -41.55 25.52
N GLU A 264 1.99 -41.39 26.83
CA GLU A 264 1.83 -42.52 27.73
C GLU A 264 1.34 -42.07 29.10
N ARG A 265 0.20 -42.66 29.48
CA ARG A 265 -0.36 -42.69 30.81
C ARG A 265 0.44 -43.72 31.63
N SER A 266 0.88 -43.35 32.84
CA SER A 266 0.74 -44.08 34.11
C SER A 266 1.57 -43.37 35.18
#